data_AF-A0A3N1NWH2-F1
#
_entry.id   AF-A0A3N1NWH2-F1
#
_cell.length_a   1.000
_cell.length_b   1.000
_cell.length_c   1.000
_cell.angle_alpha   90.00
_cell.angle_beta   90.00
_cell.angle_gamma   90.00
#
_symmetry.space_group_name_H-M   'P 1'
#
loop_
_entity.id
_entity.type
_entity.pdbx_description
1 polymer ?
#
loop_
_entity_poly.entity_id
_entity_poly.type
_entity_poly.pdbx_seq_one_letter_code
_entity_poly.pdbx_strand_id
1 'polypeptide(L)'
;MYLAQIAHGAHGAHGAAGAAGAHAGHDMGGAAVSTLDTVGAVLFIGWTVAMWLAVVVLAYANRGPVRPWLYKTAVGLIGLGVVGQLGHFQEHVSQAGYWVANPYSPAWMTPWAMSLARGMGQIDSTKPALGMEILHLTGNFIFLAGLVGIVLITKRAVGHLKSRKWAKMGVWMQGIHGIEHIVLTASVALGASRAIGLSTWFGTIEPGPALVTYRVWWHFVANLIGTGILAVSLYHLWKEKRAVKNGYAEVQPEEKPADILSCDLFPVSEEEAVRPPALANRS
;
A
#
# COMPACT_ATOMS: atom_id res chain seq x y z
N MET A 1 32.70 3.90 -8.81
CA MET A 1 33.34 3.09 -9.87
C MET A 1 32.23 2.56 -10.79
N TYR A 2 31.75 3.41 -11.70
CA TYR A 2 31.04 3.08 -12.96
C TYR A 2 30.84 4.42 -13.68
N LEU A 3 31.95 4.91 -14.23
CA LEU A 3 32.07 6.01 -15.18
C LEU A 3 32.84 5.39 -16.34
N ALA A 4 32.16 4.96 -17.40
CA ALA A 4 32.72 4.72 -18.73
C ALA A 4 31.69 4.03 -19.64
N GLN A 5 31.03 4.80 -20.50
CA GLN A 5 30.93 4.55 -21.95
C GLN A 5 30.06 5.63 -22.60
N ILE A 6 30.69 6.77 -22.90
CA ILE A 6 30.18 7.76 -23.86
C ILE A 6 31.34 8.09 -24.80
N ALA A 7 31.30 7.49 -25.98
CA ALA A 7 32.09 7.76 -27.19
C ALA A 7 31.65 6.68 -28.20
N HIS A 8 31.28 6.89 -29.46
CA HIS A 8 31.35 7.98 -30.42
C HIS A 8 30.25 7.71 -31.48
N GLY A 9 29.83 8.73 -32.22
CA GLY A 9 29.02 8.52 -33.43
C GLY A 9 28.54 9.81 -34.09
N ALA A 10 29.46 10.63 -34.59
CA ALA A 10 29.16 11.71 -35.54
C ALA A 10 29.36 11.20 -36.97
N HIS A 11 28.29 11.14 -37.77
CA HIS A 11 28.18 11.08 -39.24
C HIS A 11 26.67 10.90 -39.50
N GLY A 12 25.96 11.49 -40.46
CA GLY A 12 26.27 12.26 -41.66
C GLY A 12 24.93 12.57 -42.35
N ALA A 13 24.97 13.45 -43.34
CA ALA A 13 23.85 14.07 -44.01
C ALA A 13 22.92 13.14 -44.82
N HIS A 14 21.67 13.63 -45.00
CA HIS A 14 20.74 13.47 -46.13
C HIS A 14 20.70 12.14 -46.93
N GLY A 15 19.56 11.46 -46.86
CA GLY A 15 19.17 10.39 -47.79
C GLY A 15 17.67 10.11 -47.71
N ALA A 16 17.03 10.01 -48.87
CA ALA A 16 15.60 10.04 -49.11
C ALA A 16 14.85 8.74 -48.71
N ALA A 17 13.54 8.94 -48.49
CA ALA A 17 12.40 8.06 -48.72
C ALA A 17 12.62 6.55 -48.95
N GLY A 18 11.97 5.76 -48.09
CA GLY A 18 11.41 4.45 -48.46
C GLY A 18 12.08 3.25 -47.79
N ALA A 19 11.52 2.79 -46.68
CA ALA A 19 11.37 1.37 -46.36
C ALA A 19 10.69 1.20 -44.98
N ALA A 20 9.76 0.24 -44.95
CA ALA A 20 9.12 -0.41 -43.82
C ALA A 20 9.70 -0.10 -42.42
N GLY A 21 8.82 0.35 -41.53
CA GLY A 21 9.08 0.57 -40.11
C GLY A 21 9.59 -0.69 -39.43
N ALA A 22 10.91 -0.77 -39.30
CA ALA A 22 11.56 -1.64 -38.35
C ALA A 22 11.26 -1.07 -36.95
N HIS A 23 10.42 -1.79 -36.22
CA HIS A 23 10.29 -1.61 -34.78
C HIS A 23 11.70 -1.66 -34.17
N ALA A 24 12.23 -0.50 -33.79
CA ALA A 24 13.31 -0.40 -32.83
C ALA A 24 12.78 -0.81 -31.44
N GLY A 25 12.35 -2.07 -31.34
CA GLY A 25 12.31 -2.77 -30.08
C GLY A 25 13.76 -2.84 -29.65
N HIS A 26 14.14 -1.99 -28.70
CA HIS A 26 15.36 -2.20 -27.95
C HIS A 26 15.27 -3.64 -27.47
N ASP A 27 16.08 -4.49 -28.08
CA ASP A 27 16.28 -5.87 -27.67
C ASP A 27 16.55 -5.75 -26.17
N MET A 28 15.60 -6.17 -25.35
CA MET A 28 15.85 -6.47 -23.94
C MET A 28 16.71 -7.74 -23.96
N GLY A 29 17.87 -7.60 -24.58
CA GLY A 29 18.51 -8.63 -25.36
C GLY A 29 18.96 -9.71 -24.41
N GLY A 30 18.41 -10.91 -24.62
CA GLY A 30 19.04 -12.22 -24.38
C GLY A 30 19.64 -12.52 -23.02
N ALA A 31 19.64 -11.62 -22.05
CA ALA A 31 20.14 -11.88 -20.72
C ALA A 31 19.10 -12.76 -20.04
N ALA A 32 19.39 -14.06 -20.00
CA ALA A 32 18.59 -15.04 -19.30
C ALA A 32 18.21 -14.50 -17.92
N VAL A 33 16.92 -14.61 -17.56
CA VAL A 33 16.43 -14.22 -16.24
C VAL A 33 17.23 -15.00 -15.21
N SER A 34 17.92 -14.28 -14.32
CA SER A 34 18.79 -14.90 -13.33
C SER A 34 17.97 -15.51 -12.21
N THR A 35 18.52 -16.52 -11.52
CA THR A 35 17.89 -17.07 -10.30
C THR A 35 17.59 -16.00 -9.27
N LEU A 36 18.42 -14.96 -9.18
CA LEU A 36 18.22 -13.84 -8.26
C LEU A 36 16.99 -13.01 -8.63
N ASP A 37 16.73 -12.77 -9.93
CA ASP A 37 15.54 -12.08 -10.40
C ASP A 37 14.27 -12.85 -9.97
N THR A 38 14.25 -14.17 -10.19
CA THR A 38 13.12 -15.04 -9.82
C THR A 38 12.91 -15.09 -8.31
N VAL A 39 13.98 -15.31 -7.53
CA VAL A 39 13.89 -15.36 -6.06
C VAL A 39 13.41 -14.03 -5.51
N GLY A 40 13.93 -12.91 -6.01
CA GLY A 40 13.49 -11.56 -5.62
C GLY A 40 12.00 -11.36 -5.89
N ALA A 41 11.53 -11.72 -7.09
CA ALA A 41 10.11 -11.62 -7.46
C ALA A 41 9.22 -12.48 -6.55
N VAL A 42 9.59 -13.74 -6.29
CA VAL A 42 8.85 -14.65 -5.41
C VAL A 42 8.79 -14.12 -3.98
N LEU A 43 9.91 -13.62 -3.44
CA LEU A 43 9.94 -13.04 -2.09
C LEU A 43 9.08 -11.78 -2.00
N PHE A 44 9.06 -10.93 -3.03
CA PHE A 44 8.27 -9.70 -3.04
C PHE A 44 6.76 -9.98 -3.14
N ILE A 45 6.37 -10.98 -3.95
CA ILE A 45 4.99 -11.48 -3.97
C ILE A 45 4.63 -12.13 -2.62
N GLY A 46 5.51 -12.97 -2.08
CA GLY A 46 5.33 -13.62 -0.78
C GLY A 46 5.13 -12.61 0.36
N TRP A 47 5.89 -11.51 0.35
CA TRP A 47 5.70 -10.39 1.27
C TRP A 47 4.30 -9.78 1.14
N THR A 48 3.85 -9.52 -0.09
CA THR A 48 2.50 -8.98 -0.34
C THR A 48 1.41 -9.91 0.20
N VAL A 49 1.51 -11.22 -0.09
CA VAL A 49 0.59 -12.24 0.42
C VAL A 49 0.59 -12.26 1.95
N ALA A 50 1.77 -12.27 2.58
CA ALA A 50 1.89 -12.28 4.03
C ALA A 50 1.24 -11.05 4.69
N MET A 51 1.40 -9.86 4.09
CA MET A 51 0.74 -8.64 4.59
C MET A 51 -0.78 -8.72 4.49
N TRP A 52 -1.32 -9.22 3.38
CA TRP A 52 -2.77 -9.36 3.24
C TRP A 52 -3.36 -10.45 4.13
N LEU A 53 -2.63 -11.54 4.37
CA LEU A 53 -3.00 -12.52 5.39
C LEU A 53 -3.04 -11.87 6.79
N ALA A 54 -2.05 -11.05 7.13
CA ALA A 54 -2.06 -10.31 8.39
C ALA A 54 -3.24 -9.33 8.49
N VAL A 55 -3.61 -8.64 7.40
CA VAL A 55 -4.81 -7.80 7.33
C VAL A 55 -6.08 -8.61 7.65
N VAL A 56 -6.25 -9.78 7.01
CA VAL A 56 -7.42 -10.65 7.23
C VAL A 56 -7.48 -11.14 8.68
N VAL A 57 -6.35 -11.61 9.22
CA VAL A 57 -6.24 -12.07 10.62
C VAL A 57 -6.57 -10.94 11.60
N LEU A 58 -5.99 -9.74 11.40
CA LEU A 58 -6.27 -8.57 12.23
C LEU A 58 -7.73 -8.13 12.13
N ALA A 59 -8.32 -8.13 10.93
CA ALA A 59 -9.71 -7.73 10.72
C ALA A 59 -10.67 -8.70 11.41
N TYR A 60 -10.42 -10.01 11.32
CA TYR A 60 -11.18 -11.05 11.99
C TYR A 60 -11.03 -10.97 13.52
N ALA A 61 -9.79 -10.95 14.03
CA ALA A 61 -9.53 -10.95 15.46
C ALA A 61 -9.97 -9.64 16.16
N ASN A 62 -10.05 -8.52 15.43
CA ASN A 62 -10.63 -7.27 15.94
C ASN A 62 -12.15 -7.32 16.17
N ARG A 63 -12.83 -8.44 15.85
CA ARG A 63 -14.23 -8.67 16.23
C ARG A 63 -14.38 -9.31 17.62
N GLY A 64 -13.32 -9.89 18.17
CA GLY A 64 -13.35 -10.61 19.45
C GLY A 64 -12.81 -9.80 20.64
N PRO A 65 -12.45 -10.48 21.75
CA PRO A 65 -11.77 -9.89 22.89
C PRO A 65 -10.44 -9.22 22.50
N VAL A 66 -10.02 -8.21 23.27
CA VAL A 66 -8.73 -7.56 23.08
C VAL A 66 -7.62 -8.57 23.42
N ARG A 67 -6.62 -8.67 22.55
CA ARG A 67 -5.40 -9.45 22.80
C ARG A 67 -4.16 -8.58 22.57
N PRO A 68 -3.12 -8.65 23.41
CA PRO A 68 -1.93 -7.79 23.30
C PRO A 68 -1.20 -7.89 21.95
N TRP A 69 -1.25 -9.06 21.30
CA TRP A 69 -0.59 -9.26 20.01
C TRP A 69 -1.24 -8.46 18.87
N LEU A 70 -2.53 -8.11 18.95
CA LEU A 70 -3.22 -7.35 17.89
C LEU A 70 -2.54 -6.01 17.64
N TYR A 71 -2.21 -5.29 18.71
CA TYR A 71 -1.52 -4.00 18.61
C TYR A 71 -0.14 -4.18 17.99
N LYS A 72 0.65 -5.15 18.47
CA LYS A 72 2.02 -5.41 17.98
C LYS A 72 2.03 -5.80 16.49
N THR A 73 1.13 -6.70 16.09
CA THR A 73 0.99 -7.14 14.70
C THR A 73 0.52 -5.99 13.80
N ALA A 74 -0.40 -5.15 14.26
CA ALA A 74 -0.83 -3.99 13.47
C ALA A 74 0.30 -2.96 13.31
N VAL A 75 1.09 -2.68 14.36
CA VAL A 75 2.29 -1.83 14.27
C VAL A 75 3.30 -2.41 13.28
N GLY A 76 3.56 -3.73 13.34
CA GLY A 76 4.45 -4.41 12.40
C GLY A 76 3.96 -4.30 10.96
N LEU A 77 2.66 -4.55 10.71
CA LEU A 77 2.04 -4.41 9.40
C LEU A 77 2.17 -2.99 8.84
N ILE A 78 1.91 -1.97 9.66
CA ILE A 78 2.07 -0.56 9.27
C ILE A 78 3.54 -0.29 8.93
N GLY A 79 4.48 -0.72 9.77
CA GLY A 79 5.91 -0.54 9.55
C GLY A 79 6.39 -1.15 8.23
N LEU A 80 5.99 -2.40 7.95
CA LEU A 80 6.29 -3.06 6.67
C LEU A 80 5.67 -2.31 5.48
N GLY A 81 4.42 -1.86 5.60
CA GLY A 81 3.77 -1.06 4.56
C GLY A 81 4.48 0.26 4.29
N VAL A 82 5.04 0.92 5.32
CA VAL A 82 5.87 2.13 5.17
C VAL A 82 7.15 1.82 4.41
N VAL A 83 7.86 0.74 4.76
CA VAL A 83 9.08 0.33 4.05
C VAL A 83 8.79 0.06 2.57
N GLY A 84 7.71 -0.68 2.29
CA GLY A 84 7.28 -0.94 0.92
C GLY A 84 6.94 0.33 0.14
N GLN A 85 6.20 1.27 0.75
CA GLN A 85 5.84 2.53 0.10
C GLN A 85 7.06 3.43 -0.14
N LEU A 86 8.06 3.44 0.75
CA LEU A 86 9.29 4.20 0.52
C LEU A 86 10.04 3.69 -0.71
N GLY A 87 10.20 2.37 -0.85
CA GLY A 87 10.83 1.77 -2.03
C GLY A 87 10.02 2.03 -3.31
N HIS A 88 8.70 1.85 -3.25
CA HIS A 88 7.82 2.05 -4.40
C HIS A 88 7.79 3.53 -4.84
N PHE A 89 7.67 4.47 -3.90
CA PHE A 89 7.71 5.90 -4.22
C PHE A 89 9.08 6.36 -4.71
N GLN A 90 10.18 5.83 -4.14
CA GLN A 90 11.52 6.09 -4.63
C GLN A 90 11.70 5.69 -6.10
N GLU A 91 11.15 4.54 -6.51
CA GLU A 91 11.15 4.13 -7.92
C GLU A 91 10.42 5.16 -8.80
N HIS A 92 9.20 5.58 -8.43
CA HIS A 92 8.46 6.61 -9.18
C HIS A 92 9.18 7.95 -9.25
N VAL A 93 9.83 8.38 -8.17
CA VAL A 93 10.67 9.59 -8.16
C VAL A 93 11.85 9.43 -9.12
N SER A 94 12.51 8.27 -9.12
CA SER A 94 13.63 8.00 -10.03
C SER A 94 13.20 7.94 -11.50
N GLN A 95 12.04 7.37 -11.80
CA GLN A 95 11.45 7.37 -13.15
C GLN A 95 11.12 8.79 -13.62
N ALA A 96 10.48 9.60 -12.77
CA ALA A 96 10.16 10.99 -13.09
C ALA A 96 11.43 11.82 -13.30
N GLY A 97 12.43 11.68 -12.44
CA GLY A 97 13.72 12.35 -12.57
C GLY A 97 14.47 11.95 -13.85
N TYR A 98 14.51 10.66 -14.17
CA TYR A 98 15.10 10.17 -15.42
C TYR A 98 14.36 10.72 -16.63
N TRP A 99 13.02 10.74 -16.60
CA TRP A 99 12.18 11.24 -17.69
C TRP A 99 12.40 12.71 -17.97
N VAL A 100 12.52 13.55 -16.93
CA VAL A 100 12.83 14.98 -17.07
C VAL A 100 14.17 15.18 -17.80
N ALA A 101 15.17 14.35 -17.51
CA ALA A 101 16.46 14.42 -18.18
C ALA A 101 16.47 13.77 -19.59
N ASN A 102 15.50 12.90 -19.89
CA ASN A 102 15.48 12.06 -21.09
C ASN A 102 14.05 11.88 -21.66
N PRO A 103 13.34 12.94 -22.06
CA PRO A 103 11.90 12.88 -22.39
C PRO A 103 11.56 12.12 -23.68
N TYR A 104 12.56 11.70 -24.45
CA TYR A 104 12.39 10.91 -25.68
C TYR A 104 12.99 9.50 -25.57
N SER A 105 13.56 9.16 -24.41
CA SER A 105 14.09 7.82 -24.17
C SER A 105 12.95 6.83 -23.87
N PRO A 106 13.20 5.52 -23.93
CA PRO A 106 12.27 4.54 -23.40
C PRO A 106 12.03 4.74 -21.89
N ALA A 107 10.94 4.14 -21.39
CA ALA A 107 10.70 4.07 -19.95
C ALA A 107 11.89 3.38 -19.27
N TRP A 108 12.42 4.01 -18.22
CA TRP A 108 13.54 3.51 -17.45
C TRP A 108 13.07 3.05 -16.07
N MET A 109 13.84 2.16 -15.45
CA MET A 109 13.68 1.75 -14.06
C MET A 109 15.04 1.56 -13.41
N THR A 110 15.07 1.58 -12.09
CA THR A 110 16.26 1.17 -11.36
C THR A 110 16.62 -0.31 -11.63
N PRO A 111 17.91 -0.71 -11.48
CA PRO A 111 18.32 -2.09 -11.71
C PRO A 111 17.57 -3.12 -10.87
N TRP A 112 17.20 -2.79 -9.63
CA TRP A 112 16.46 -3.71 -8.75
C TRP A 112 14.99 -3.83 -9.17
N ALA A 113 14.33 -2.73 -9.55
CA ALA A 113 12.97 -2.79 -10.08
C ALA A 113 12.94 -3.58 -11.41
N MET A 114 13.94 -3.38 -12.28
CA MET A 114 14.12 -4.18 -13.50
C MET A 114 14.33 -5.66 -13.21
N SER A 115 15.14 -5.99 -12.21
CA SER A 115 15.34 -7.36 -11.75
C SER A 115 14.03 -8.03 -11.34
N LEU A 116 13.23 -7.36 -10.48
CA LEU A 116 11.94 -7.86 -10.03
C LEU A 116 10.93 -8.00 -11.18
N ALA A 117 10.84 -6.99 -12.06
CA ALA A 117 9.93 -7.02 -13.20
C ALA A 117 10.26 -8.18 -14.16
N ARG A 118 11.55 -8.44 -14.43
CA ARG A 118 11.97 -9.61 -15.24
C ARG A 118 11.60 -10.93 -14.56
N GLY A 119 11.84 -11.05 -13.25
CA GLY A 119 11.45 -12.23 -12.48
C GLY A 119 9.94 -12.49 -12.53
N MET A 120 9.12 -11.45 -12.39
CA MET A 120 7.65 -11.55 -12.52
C MET A 120 7.19 -11.83 -13.95
N GLY A 121 7.91 -11.32 -14.95
CA GLY A 121 7.63 -11.51 -16.36
C GLY A 121 7.79 -12.97 -16.84
N GLN A 122 8.38 -13.86 -16.02
CA GLN A 122 8.48 -15.28 -16.34
C GLN A 122 7.12 -15.99 -16.47
N ILE A 123 6.04 -15.40 -15.93
CA ILE A 123 4.68 -15.91 -16.11
C ILE A 123 4.29 -15.97 -17.60
N ASP A 124 4.72 -14.98 -18.38
CA ASP A 124 4.57 -14.96 -19.84
C ASP A 124 5.71 -14.14 -20.46
N SER A 125 6.78 -14.83 -20.83
CA SER A 125 7.98 -14.20 -21.39
C SER A 125 7.74 -13.55 -22.76
N THR A 126 6.60 -13.81 -23.41
CA THR A 126 6.21 -13.14 -24.65
C THR A 126 5.64 -11.75 -24.41
N LYS A 127 5.37 -11.39 -23.14
CA LYS A 127 4.75 -10.12 -22.72
C LYS A 127 5.61 -9.41 -21.67
N PRO A 128 6.72 -8.75 -22.04
CA PRO A 128 7.60 -8.09 -21.07
C PRO A 128 6.90 -6.99 -20.24
N ALA A 129 5.87 -6.36 -20.78
CA ALA A 129 5.04 -5.41 -20.04
C ALA A 129 4.28 -6.06 -18.86
N LEU A 130 3.98 -7.36 -18.91
CA LEU A 130 3.24 -8.04 -17.84
C LEU A 130 4.02 -8.02 -16.52
N GLY A 131 5.32 -8.30 -16.55
CA GLY A 131 6.18 -8.25 -15.36
C GLY A 131 6.19 -6.88 -14.70
N MET A 132 6.16 -5.81 -15.50
CA MET A 132 6.05 -4.44 -15.04
C MET A 132 4.72 -4.16 -14.35
N GLU A 133 3.61 -4.57 -14.95
CA GLU A 133 2.29 -4.35 -14.35
C GLU A 133 2.13 -5.13 -13.04
N ILE A 134 2.64 -6.38 -12.97
CA ILE A 134 2.66 -7.18 -11.74
C ILE A 134 3.50 -6.49 -10.65
N LEU A 135 4.67 -5.93 -11.01
CA LEU A 135 5.53 -5.23 -10.05
C LEU A 135 4.80 -4.04 -9.42
N HIS A 136 4.18 -3.20 -10.24
CA HIS A 136 3.41 -2.06 -9.76
C HIS A 136 2.22 -2.51 -8.91
N LEU A 137 1.46 -3.51 -9.38
CA LEU A 137 0.33 -4.07 -8.63
C LEU A 137 0.77 -4.54 -7.23
N THR A 138 1.88 -5.27 -7.17
CA THR A 138 2.47 -5.80 -5.93
C THR A 138 2.85 -4.66 -4.97
N GLY A 139 3.58 -3.65 -5.45
CA GLY A 139 3.95 -2.47 -4.66
C GLY A 139 2.74 -1.69 -4.13
N ASN A 140 1.73 -1.49 -4.98
CA ASN A 140 0.48 -0.81 -4.60
C ASN A 140 -0.31 -1.58 -3.53
N PHE A 141 -0.31 -2.92 -3.58
CA PHE A 141 -1.00 -3.76 -2.62
C PHE A 141 -0.30 -3.80 -1.25
N ILE A 142 1.05 -3.75 -1.23
CA ILE A 142 1.82 -3.57 0.02
C ILE A 142 1.47 -2.23 0.67
N PHE A 143 1.46 -1.15 -0.11
CA PHE A 143 1.11 0.17 0.40
C PHE A 143 -0.32 0.20 0.94
N LEU A 144 -1.28 -0.35 0.19
CA LEU A 144 -2.68 -0.45 0.61
C LEU A 144 -2.83 -1.22 1.94
N ALA A 145 -2.13 -2.34 2.09
CA ALA A 145 -2.15 -3.12 3.32
C ALA A 145 -1.64 -2.31 4.54
N GLY A 146 -0.61 -1.48 4.36
CA GLY A 146 -0.12 -0.56 5.39
C GLY A 146 -1.18 0.46 5.84
N LEU A 147 -1.88 1.09 4.90
CA LEU A 147 -2.99 2.02 5.18
C LEU A 147 -4.15 1.33 5.89
N VAL A 148 -4.53 0.13 5.44
CA VAL A 148 -5.55 -0.70 6.12
C VAL A 148 -5.10 -1.04 7.53
N GLY A 149 -3.81 -1.29 7.76
CA GLY A 149 -3.22 -1.45 9.09
C GLY A 149 -3.52 -0.28 10.03
N ILE A 150 -3.44 0.97 9.55
CA ILE A 150 -3.79 2.16 10.34
C ILE A 150 -5.30 2.20 10.65
N VAL A 151 -6.16 1.84 9.68
CA VAL A 151 -7.61 1.76 9.91
C VAL A 151 -7.93 0.69 10.96
N LEU A 152 -7.28 -0.47 10.88
CA LEU A 152 -7.49 -1.59 11.81
C LEU A 152 -6.96 -1.27 13.22
N ILE A 153 -5.74 -0.74 13.35
CA ILE A 153 -5.17 -0.43 14.67
C ILE A 153 -6.02 0.63 15.38
N THR A 154 -6.53 1.61 14.65
CA THR A 154 -7.33 2.67 15.26
C THR A 154 -8.73 2.21 15.63
N LYS A 155 -9.25 1.10 15.11
CA LYS A 155 -10.67 0.68 15.23
C LYS A 155 -11.22 0.66 16.66
N ARG A 156 -10.40 0.28 17.64
CA ARG A 156 -10.81 0.16 19.06
C ARG A 156 -10.69 1.44 19.87
N ALA A 157 -10.04 2.47 19.33
CA ALA A 157 -9.96 3.75 19.99
C ALA A 157 -11.33 4.47 19.94
N VAL A 158 -11.72 5.05 21.07
CA VAL A 158 -12.94 5.88 21.20
C VAL A 158 -12.71 7.23 20.53
N GLY A 159 -13.77 7.76 19.89
CA GLY A 159 -13.77 9.09 19.29
C GLY A 159 -13.34 9.17 17.82
N HIS A 160 -13.35 10.39 17.30
CA HIS A 160 -13.01 10.70 15.91
C HIS A 160 -11.52 10.97 15.75
N LEU A 161 -10.73 9.92 15.54
CA LEU A 161 -9.30 10.02 15.29
C LEU A 161 -8.99 10.58 13.90
N LYS A 162 -8.07 11.56 13.82
CA LYS A 162 -7.64 12.14 12.55
C LYS A 162 -6.83 11.13 11.75
N SER A 163 -6.00 10.31 12.42
CA SER A 163 -5.25 9.22 11.78
C SER A 163 -6.16 8.28 10.98
N ARG A 164 -7.29 7.86 11.58
CA ARG A 164 -8.31 7.01 10.95
C ARG A 164 -8.96 7.69 9.74
N LYS A 165 -9.29 8.98 9.83
CA LYS A 165 -9.88 9.75 8.72
C LYS A 165 -8.94 9.76 7.51
N TRP A 166 -7.70 10.16 7.71
CA TRP A 166 -6.70 10.21 6.63
C TRP A 166 -6.38 8.82 6.08
N ALA A 167 -6.25 7.80 6.93
CA ALA A 167 -6.02 6.43 6.49
C ALA A 167 -7.16 5.92 5.60
N LYS A 168 -8.43 6.20 5.95
CA LYS A 168 -9.58 5.83 5.11
C LYS A 168 -9.56 6.53 3.75
N MET A 169 -9.19 7.81 3.69
CA MET A 169 -9.01 8.52 2.41
C MET A 169 -7.90 7.86 1.58
N GLY A 170 -6.78 7.50 2.22
CA GLY A 170 -5.69 6.78 1.59
C GLY A 170 -6.14 5.43 1.04
N VAL A 171 -6.88 4.63 1.82
CA VAL A 171 -7.44 3.34 1.38
C VAL A 171 -8.32 3.49 0.14
N TRP A 172 -9.16 4.52 0.09
CA TRP A 172 -10.00 4.76 -1.10
C TRP A 172 -9.19 5.14 -2.33
N MET A 173 -8.32 6.13 -2.21
CA MET A 173 -7.49 6.60 -3.31
C MET A 173 -6.56 5.49 -3.83
N GLN A 174 -5.89 4.78 -2.90
CA GLN A 174 -4.99 3.69 -3.23
C GLN A 174 -5.76 2.45 -3.72
N GLY A 175 -6.99 2.25 -3.27
CA GLY A 175 -7.89 1.21 -3.77
C GLY A 175 -8.28 1.44 -5.22
N ILE A 176 -8.65 2.67 -5.60
CA ILE A 176 -8.96 3.03 -7.00
C ILE A 176 -7.71 2.84 -7.89
N HIS A 177 -6.55 3.31 -7.44
CA HIS A 177 -5.29 3.13 -8.15
C HIS A 177 -4.89 1.65 -8.25
N GLY A 178 -5.11 0.86 -7.20
CA GLY A 178 -4.90 -0.58 -7.21
C GLY A 178 -5.82 -1.30 -8.20
N ILE A 179 -7.10 -0.91 -8.28
CA ILE A 179 -8.04 -1.44 -9.28
C ILE A 179 -7.55 -1.12 -10.69
N GLU A 180 -7.06 0.09 -10.94
CA GLU A 180 -6.45 0.44 -12.22
C GLU A 180 -5.33 -0.53 -12.59
N HIS A 181 -4.40 -0.81 -11.67
CA HIS A 181 -3.33 -1.78 -11.93
C HIS A 181 -3.83 -3.21 -12.14
N ILE A 182 -4.93 -3.61 -11.48
CA ILE A 182 -5.57 -4.90 -11.77
C ILE A 182 -6.04 -4.93 -13.24
N VAL A 183 -6.71 -3.87 -13.71
CA VAL A 183 -7.20 -3.78 -15.10
C VAL A 183 -6.04 -3.74 -16.10
N LEU A 184 -4.99 -2.95 -15.83
CA LEU A 184 -3.78 -2.90 -16.65
C LEU A 184 -3.12 -4.29 -16.75
N THR A 185 -2.91 -4.95 -15.61
CA THR A 185 -2.31 -6.29 -15.55
C THR A 185 -3.18 -7.32 -16.29
N ALA A 186 -4.49 -7.33 -16.01
CA ALA A 186 -5.43 -8.27 -16.61
C ALA A 186 -5.53 -8.07 -18.13
N SER A 187 -5.58 -6.84 -18.62
CA SER A 187 -5.63 -6.54 -20.06
C SER A 187 -4.42 -7.11 -20.80
N VAL A 188 -3.21 -6.89 -20.29
CA VAL A 188 -1.99 -7.46 -20.87
C VAL A 188 -1.98 -8.99 -20.77
N ALA A 189 -2.33 -9.54 -19.59
CA ALA A 189 -2.38 -10.99 -19.38
C ALA A 189 -3.32 -11.68 -20.38
N LEU A 190 -4.50 -11.09 -20.62
CA LEU A 190 -5.54 -11.59 -21.54
C LEU A 190 -5.24 -11.31 -23.03
N GLY A 191 -4.08 -10.74 -23.36
CA GLY A 191 -3.60 -10.63 -24.73
C GLY A 191 -3.91 -9.30 -25.43
N ALA A 192 -4.31 -8.25 -24.70
CA ALA A 192 -4.33 -6.92 -25.27
C ALA A 192 -2.91 -6.51 -25.70
N SER A 193 -2.79 -5.85 -26.85
CA SER A 193 -1.49 -5.37 -27.37
C SER A 193 -0.87 -4.27 -26.51
N ARG A 194 -1.63 -3.70 -25.57
CA ARG A 194 -1.23 -2.66 -24.63
C ARG A 194 -2.06 -2.74 -23.36
N ALA A 195 -1.55 -2.16 -22.28
CA ALA A 195 -2.29 -2.04 -21.03
C ALA A 195 -3.46 -1.04 -21.16
N ILE A 196 -4.64 -1.40 -20.65
CA ILE A 196 -5.87 -0.59 -20.73
C ILE A 196 -6.23 -0.11 -19.32
N GLY A 197 -6.25 1.21 -19.08
CA GLY A 197 -6.57 1.79 -17.77
C GLY A 197 -6.56 3.32 -17.80
N LEU A 198 -6.76 3.97 -16.65
CA LEU A 198 -6.81 5.44 -16.56
C LEU A 198 -5.50 6.08 -17.05
N SER A 199 -4.36 5.54 -16.65
CA SER A 199 -3.00 5.93 -17.08
C SER A 199 -2.70 5.67 -18.55
N THR A 200 -3.60 5.04 -19.30
CA THR A 200 -3.48 4.88 -20.75
C THR A 200 -4.66 5.50 -21.50
N TRP A 201 -5.52 6.27 -20.80
CA TRP A 201 -6.82 6.74 -21.27
C TRP A 201 -7.63 5.61 -21.93
N PHE A 202 -7.75 4.49 -21.21
CA PHE A 202 -8.41 3.28 -21.69
C PHE A 202 -7.82 2.75 -23.01
N GLY A 203 -6.50 2.89 -23.19
CA GLY A 203 -5.76 2.45 -24.36
C GLY A 203 -5.77 3.41 -25.56
N THR A 204 -6.38 4.59 -25.43
CA THR A 204 -6.50 5.56 -26.53
C THR A 204 -5.20 6.31 -26.86
N ILE A 205 -4.26 6.41 -25.92
CA ILE A 205 -2.95 7.00 -26.22
C ILE A 205 -2.11 5.98 -27.01
N GLU A 206 -1.56 6.42 -28.15
CA GLU A 206 -0.69 5.61 -28.98
C GLU A 206 0.64 5.29 -28.27
N PRO A 207 1.22 4.08 -28.49
CA PRO A 207 2.54 3.76 -27.95
C PRO A 207 3.60 4.75 -28.44
N GLY A 208 4.37 5.30 -27.50
CA GLY A 208 5.43 6.26 -27.80
C GLY A 208 5.73 7.17 -26.60
N PRO A 209 6.56 8.22 -26.79
CA PRO A 209 6.95 9.14 -25.73
C PRO A 209 5.77 9.81 -25.01
N ALA A 210 4.66 10.05 -25.72
CA ALA A 210 3.44 10.63 -25.13
C ALA A 210 2.82 9.70 -24.08
N LEU A 211 2.63 8.41 -24.41
CA LEU A 211 2.14 7.42 -23.46
C LEU A 211 3.07 7.27 -22.26
N VAL A 212 4.39 7.18 -22.49
CA VAL A 212 5.37 7.06 -21.41
C VAL A 212 5.34 8.28 -20.50
N THR A 213 5.35 9.49 -21.06
CA THR A 213 5.23 10.75 -20.31
C THR A 213 4.00 10.72 -19.42
N TYR A 214 2.85 10.41 -19.99
CA TYR A 214 1.59 10.42 -19.26
C TYR A 214 1.59 9.38 -18.14
N ARG A 215 2.06 8.15 -18.40
CA ARG A 215 2.17 7.10 -17.39
C ARG A 215 3.12 7.49 -16.26
N VAL A 216 4.32 7.97 -16.56
CA VAL A 216 5.32 8.37 -15.54
C VAL A 216 4.72 9.43 -14.61
N TRP A 217 4.13 10.48 -15.17
CA TRP A 217 3.54 11.55 -14.35
C TRP A 217 2.29 11.10 -13.60
N TRP A 218 1.43 10.28 -14.21
CA TRP A 218 0.24 9.74 -13.55
C TRP A 218 0.61 8.97 -12.28
N HIS A 219 1.49 7.97 -12.41
CA HIS A 219 1.88 7.14 -11.27
C HIS A 219 2.70 7.94 -10.25
N PHE A 220 3.55 8.86 -10.69
CA PHE A 220 4.28 9.75 -9.77
C PHE A 220 3.33 10.60 -8.93
N VAL A 221 2.37 11.30 -9.55
CA VAL A 221 1.42 12.18 -8.83
C VAL A 221 0.53 11.36 -7.91
N ALA A 222 0.01 10.22 -8.37
CA ALA A 222 -0.76 9.32 -7.54
C ALA A 222 0.05 8.89 -6.31
N ASN A 223 1.26 8.34 -6.49
CA ASN A 223 2.09 7.91 -5.37
C ASN A 223 2.54 9.05 -4.46
N LEU A 224 2.77 10.26 -4.99
CA LEU A 224 3.08 11.44 -4.19
C LEU A 224 1.91 11.80 -3.26
N ILE A 225 0.68 11.86 -3.80
CA ILE A 225 -0.53 12.14 -3.01
C ILE A 225 -0.75 11.05 -1.96
N GLY A 226 -0.64 9.78 -2.36
CA GLY A 226 -0.77 8.64 -1.46
C GLY A 226 0.26 8.69 -0.32
N THR A 227 1.52 8.97 -0.63
CA THR A 227 2.59 9.13 0.36
C THR A 227 2.33 10.29 1.31
N GLY A 228 1.84 11.43 0.80
CA GLY A 228 1.42 12.57 1.62
C GLY A 228 0.30 12.19 2.60
N ILE A 229 -0.73 11.48 2.14
CA ILE A 229 -1.82 10.99 3.00
C ILE A 229 -1.28 10.03 4.07
N LEU A 230 -0.40 9.10 3.70
CA LEU A 230 0.24 8.18 4.64
C LEU A 230 1.03 8.95 5.70
N ALA A 231 1.87 9.90 5.31
CA ALA A 231 2.67 10.69 6.22
C ALA A 231 1.80 11.49 7.21
N VAL A 232 0.73 12.14 6.75
CA VAL A 232 -0.21 12.85 7.60
C VAL A 232 -0.94 11.89 8.54
N SER A 233 -1.35 10.71 8.06
CA SER A 233 -1.99 9.68 8.87
C SER A 233 -1.06 9.17 9.97
N LEU A 234 0.22 8.91 9.66
CA LEU A 234 1.24 8.47 10.62
C LEU A 234 1.57 9.57 11.64
N TYR A 235 1.68 10.83 11.20
CA TYR A 235 1.87 11.97 12.09
C TYR A 235 0.76 12.04 13.14
N HIS A 236 -0.50 11.95 12.69
CA HIS A 236 -1.64 11.93 13.61
C HIS A 236 -1.66 10.68 14.48
N LEU A 237 -1.34 9.51 13.92
CA LEU A 237 -1.29 8.25 14.67
C LEU A 237 -0.26 8.32 15.80
N TRP A 238 0.90 8.93 15.55
CA TRP A 238 1.94 9.14 16.55
C TRP A 238 1.47 10.07 17.69
N LYS A 239 0.75 11.15 17.36
CA LYS A 239 0.15 12.04 18.38
C LYS A 239 -0.99 11.37 19.16
N GLU A 240 -1.77 10.52 18.49
CA GLU A 240 -2.93 9.81 19.03
C GLU A 240 -2.55 8.45 19.67
N LYS A 241 -1.26 8.09 19.70
CA LYS A 241 -0.77 6.75 20.11
C LYS A 241 -1.24 6.31 21.50
N ARG A 242 -1.40 7.26 22.44
CA ARG A 242 -1.88 6.96 23.81
C ARG A 242 -3.34 6.52 23.77
N ALA A 243 -4.20 7.25 23.06
CA ALA A 243 -5.61 6.89 22.89
C ALA A 243 -5.76 5.54 22.18
N VAL A 244 -4.95 5.30 21.14
CA VAL A 244 -4.94 4.01 20.44
C VAL A 244 -4.49 2.88 21.37
N LYS A 245 -3.38 3.04 22.10
CA LYS A 245 -2.86 2.05 23.04
C LYS A 245 -3.87 1.71 24.15
N ASN A 246 -4.57 2.72 24.68
CA ASN A 246 -5.60 2.51 25.71
C ASN A 246 -6.76 1.66 25.19
N GLY A 247 -7.10 1.74 23.91
CA GLY A 247 -8.10 0.87 23.27
C GLY A 247 -7.70 -0.61 23.17
N TYR A 248 -6.44 -0.94 23.49
CA TYR A 248 -5.93 -2.32 23.58
C TYR A 248 -5.41 -2.66 24.99
N ALA A 249 -5.60 -1.79 25.98
CA ALA A 249 -5.35 -2.17 27.36
C ALA A 249 -6.37 -3.25 27.73
N GLU A 250 -5.89 -4.36 28.31
CA GLU A 250 -6.80 -5.34 28.89
C GLU A 250 -7.63 -4.63 29.96
N VAL A 251 -8.96 -4.76 29.87
CA VAL A 251 -9.81 -4.51 31.03
C VAL A 251 -9.34 -5.55 32.03
N GLN A 252 -8.54 -5.14 33.02
CA GLN A 252 -8.25 -6.03 34.14
C GLN A 252 -9.63 -6.50 34.61
N PRO A 253 -9.88 -7.83 34.69
CA PRO A 253 -11.11 -8.29 35.29
C PRO A 253 -11.18 -7.55 36.62
N GLU A 254 -12.23 -6.74 36.80
CA GLU A 254 -12.54 -6.12 38.08
C GLU A 254 -12.27 -7.21 39.09
N GLU A 255 -11.25 -7.01 39.92
CA GLU A 255 -10.92 -7.93 41.00
C GLU A 255 -12.25 -8.03 41.75
N LYS A 256 -12.98 -9.13 41.50
CA LYS A 256 -14.28 -9.37 42.11
C LYS A 256 -13.95 -9.22 43.59
N PRO A 257 -14.46 -8.19 44.28
CA PRO A 257 -14.00 -7.88 45.63
C PRO A 257 -14.10 -9.19 46.38
N ALA A 258 -12.94 -9.75 46.74
CA ALA A 258 -12.86 -11.05 47.34
C ALA A 258 -13.75 -10.96 48.56
N ASP A 259 -14.84 -11.73 48.53
CA ASP A 259 -15.79 -11.95 49.61
C ASP A 259 -15.55 -11.01 50.81
N ILE A 260 -16.25 -9.87 50.81
CA ILE A 260 -16.73 -9.28 52.08
C ILE A 260 -17.84 -10.22 52.60
N LEU A 261 -17.43 -11.46 52.84
CA LEU A 261 -18.20 -12.57 53.38
C LEU A 261 -17.36 -13.14 54.53
N SER A 262 -16.85 -12.23 55.36
CA SER A 262 -16.46 -12.51 56.72
C SER A 262 -17.41 -11.75 57.65
N CYS A 263 -18.38 -12.52 58.14
CA CYS A 263 -19.16 -12.33 59.35
C CYS A 263 -20.20 -11.20 59.37
N ASP A 264 -21.42 -11.61 58.99
CA ASP A 264 -22.59 -11.44 59.84
C ASP A 264 -22.21 -11.47 61.34
N LEU A 265 -22.31 -10.31 62.00
CA LEU A 265 -22.47 -10.20 63.44
C LEU A 265 -23.08 -8.83 63.78
N PHE A 266 -24.24 -8.52 63.20
CA PHE A 266 -25.11 -7.50 63.75
C PHE A 266 -26.55 -8.02 63.80
N PRO A 267 -27.11 -8.26 65.00
CA PRO A 267 -28.52 -8.57 65.13
C PRO A 267 -29.34 -7.35 64.70
N VAL A 268 -30.33 -7.62 63.87
CA VAL A 268 -31.40 -6.71 63.49
C VAL A 268 -32.10 -6.24 64.76
N SER A 269 -31.96 -4.96 65.11
CA SER A 269 -32.96 -4.30 65.94
C SER A 269 -34.00 -3.70 65.00
N GLU A 270 -35.21 -4.29 65.03
CA GLU A 270 -36.43 -3.66 64.55
C GLU A 270 -36.61 -2.33 65.29
N GLU A 271 -36.42 -1.21 64.59
CA GLU A 271 -36.99 0.06 65.02
C GLU A 271 -37.48 0.83 63.79
N GLU A 272 -38.69 0.44 63.40
CA GLU A 272 -39.82 1.30 63.04
C GLU A 272 -39.56 2.83 63.06
N ALA A 273 -39.59 3.46 61.88
CA ALA A 273 -40.03 4.86 61.77
C ALA A 273 -40.53 5.19 60.36
N VAL A 274 -41.84 5.04 60.21
CA VAL A 274 -42.75 5.78 59.32
C VAL A 274 -42.18 7.11 58.82
N ARG A 275 -42.13 7.34 57.50
CA ARG A 275 -42.31 8.69 56.91
C ARG A 275 -43.02 8.66 55.54
N PRO A 276 -43.93 9.62 55.29
CA PRO A 276 -44.93 9.61 54.21
C PRO A 276 -44.41 10.08 52.84
N PRO A 277 -45.22 9.91 51.77
CA PRO A 277 -44.86 10.32 50.41
C PRO A 277 -44.90 11.84 50.23
N ALA A 278 -43.83 12.40 49.67
CA ALA A 278 -43.81 13.79 49.20
C ALA A 278 -44.15 13.84 47.70
N LEU A 279 -45.30 14.45 47.44
CA LEU A 279 -45.82 14.86 46.15
C LEU A 279 -44.95 15.93 45.45
N ALA A 280 -45.17 16.02 44.14
CA ALA A 280 -45.31 17.25 43.34
C ALA A 280 -44.16 17.68 42.40
N ASN A 281 -44.48 17.59 41.10
CA ASN A 281 -44.44 18.64 40.07
C ASN A 281 -43.21 19.56 39.92
N ARG A 282 -42.71 19.62 38.68
CA ARG A 282 -42.57 20.84 37.83
C ARG A 282 -42.07 20.40 36.44
N SER A 283 -42.94 20.46 35.44
CA SER A 283 -43.00 21.47 34.35
C SER A 283 -42.03 21.19 33.22
#